data_AF-A0A0Q6MEA7-F1
#
_entry.id   AF-A0A0Q6MEA7-F1
#
_cell.length_a   1.000
_cell.length_b   1.000
_cell.length_c   1.000
_cell.angle_alpha   90.00
_cell.angle_beta   90.00
_cell.angle_gamma   90.00
#
_symmetry.space_group_name_H-M   'P 1'
#
loop_
_entity.id
_entity.type
_entity.pdbx_description
1 polymer ?
#
loop_
_entity_poly.entity_id
_entity_poly.type
_entity_poly.pdbx_seq_one_letter_code
_entity_poly.pdbx_strand_id
1 'polypeptide(L)'
;MATANPSANPYQPPRAAVADIDRASGEVQPINLWSTRGRIGRLRYLAYLGASYLLMLPLFFVVGLIVALTNSPFVAVAVYVVVGIAYAVWAVMMMIQRSHDMGWTGWSVLLALIPLVALIWLFKAGTPGTNEYGAPPPPNTRSVKILAWVFPAFILLGIVAAIALPAYQSYVMRAKAAQMQVTPPAQP
;
A
#
# COMPACT_ATOMS: atom_id res chain seq x y z
N MET A 1 28.55 20.74 -58.03
CA MET A 1 27.62 19.67 -58.43
C MET A 1 26.93 19.16 -57.18
N ALA A 2 25.66 19.50 -56.98
CA ALA A 2 24.87 19.05 -55.83
C ALA A 2 24.17 17.74 -56.21
N THR A 3 24.38 16.68 -55.43
CA THR A 3 23.78 15.36 -55.65
C THR A 3 22.33 15.37 -55.14
N ALA A 4 21.38 15.30 -56.07
CA ALA A 4 19.97 15.14 -55.75
C ALA A 4 19.74 13.75 -55.13
N ASN A 5 19.08 13.71 -53.96
CA ASN A 5 18.76 12.49 -53.24
C ASN A 5 17.58 11.78 -53.95
N PRO A 6 17.76 10.59 -54.56
CA PRO A 6 16.81 10.02 -55.52
C PRO A 6 15.56 9.35 -54.91
N SER A 7 15.25 9.56 -53.63
CA SER A 7 14.18 8.84 -52.91
C SER A 7 13.06 9.73 -52.34
N ALA A 8 13.07 11.04 -52.60
CA ALA A 8 12.02 11.93 -52.13
C ALA A 8 10.77 11.81 -53.04
N ASN A 9 9.79 11.01 -52.63
CA ASN A 9 8.51 10.84 -53.33
C ASN A 9 7.75 12.19 -53.39
N PRO A 10 7.51 12.78 -54.57
CA PRO A 10 6.87 14.09 -54.72
C PRO A 10 5.42 14.17 -54.21
N TYR A 11 4.75 13.02 -54.04
CA TYR A 11 3.38 12.92 -53.55
C TYR A 11 3.31 12.57 -52.06
N GLN A 12 4.43 12.63 -51.33
CA GLN A 12 4.41 12.35 -49.91
C GLN A 12 3.75 13.53 -49.17
N PRO A 13 2.63 13.31 -48.45
CA PRO A 13 1.98 14.38 -47.71
C PRO A 13 2.95 14.93 -46.64
N PRO A 14 2.88 16.22 -46.29
CA PRO A 14 3.68 16.78 -45.22
C PRO A 14 3.48 15.97 -43.94
N ARG A 15 4.54 15.33 -43.47
CA ARG A 15 4.52 14.70 -42.15
C ARG A 15 4.55 15.84 -41.13
N ALA A 16 3.40 16.16 -40.55
CA ALA A 16 3.40 16.87 -39.28
C ALA A 16 4.18 16.00 -38.29
N ALA A 17 5.13 16.59 -37.57
CA ALA A 17 5.64 15.99 -36.34
C ALA A 17 4.52 16.07 -35.31
N VAL A 18 3.50 15.23 -35.48
CA VAL A 18 2.53 14.95 -34.44
C VAL A 18 3.38 14.29 -33.36
N ALA A 19 3.42 14.85 -32.15
CA ALA A 19 3.85 14.08 -31.01
C ALA A 19 2.85 12.94 -30.91
N ASP A 20 3.20 11.81 -31.51
CA ASP A 20 2.36 10.64 -31.57
C ASP A 20 1.84 10.41 -30.15
N ILE A 21 0.53 10.25 -29.97
CA ILE A 21 -0.02 9.65 -28.74
C ILE A 21 0.31 8.14 -28.75
N ASP A 22 1.42 7.75 -29.39
CA ASP A 22 2.05 6.47 -29.24
C ASP A 22 3.00 6.58 -28.06
N ARG A 23 2.49 6.09 -26.91
CA ARG A 23 3.25 5.69 -25.71
C ARG A 23 4.62 6.36 -25.60
N ALA A 24 4.69 7.41 -24.76
CA ALA A 24 5.91 7.92 -24.13
C ALA A 24 7.10 6.98 -24.39
N SER A 25 8.04 7.41 -25.23
CA SER A 25 9.34 6.77 -25.45
C SER A 25 9.71 5.88 -24.26
N GLY A 26 9.59 4.55 -24.46
CA GLY A 26 9.26 3.53 -23.45
C GLY A 26 10.29 3.24 -22.35
N GLU A 27 10.98 4.26 -21.85
CA GLU A 27 11.83 4.18 -20.69
C GLU A 27 10.98 4.26 -19.43
N VAL A 28 10.70 3.10 -18.85
CA VAL A 28 10.20 2.98 -17.49
C VAL A 28 11.40 2.91 -16.55
N GLN A 29 11.34 3.61 -15.42
CA GLN A 29 12.41 3.49 -14.43
C GLN A 29 12.34 2.13 -13.70
N PRO A 30 13.48 1.52 -13.36
CA PRO A 30 13.49 0.37 -12.46
C PRO A 30 13.02 0.79 -11.06
N ILE A 31 12.37 -0.13 -10.34
CA ILE A 31 11.88 0.13 -8.98
C ILE A 31 12.95 -0.30 -7.99
N ASN A 32 13.42 0.63 -7.17
CA ASN A 32 14.28 0.32 -6.04
C ASN A 32 13.53 0.64 -4.74
N LEU A 33 13.14 -0.40 -4.01
CA LEU A 33 12.36 -0.22 -2.78
C LEU A 33 13.24 0.22 -1.59
N TRP A 34 14.54 -0.02 -1.65
CA TRP A 34 15.51 0.33 -0.60
C TRP A 34 16.22 1.65 -0.87
N SER A 35 15.63 2.52 -1.68
CA SER A 35 16.12 3.87 -1.94
C SER A 35 15.01 4.89 -1.71
N THR A 36 15.37 6.15 -1.54
CA THR A 36 14.42 7.27 -1.60
C THR A 36 14.30 7.85 -3.02
N ARG A 37 15.16 7.40 -3.96
CA ARG A 37 15.17 7.87 -5.33
C ARG A 37 14.18 7.11 -6.20
N GLY A 38 13.61 7.83 -7.16
CA GLY A 38 12.63 7.29 -8.10
C GLY A 38 11.20 7.44 -7.60
N ARG A 39 10.30 6.87 -8.41
CA ARG A 39 8.86 7.01 -8.30
C ARG A 39 8.13 5.68 -8.05
N ILE A 40 7.07 5.71 -7.26
CA ILE A 40 6.18 4.56 -7.09
C ILE A 40 4.71 4.95 -7.25
N GLY A 41 3.97 4.20 -8.08
CA GLY A 41 2.55 4.44 -8.31
C GLY A 41 1.68 4.00 -7.13
N ARG A 42 0.48 4.60 -7.01
CA ARG A 42 -0.48 4.36 -5.91
C ARG A 42 -0.80 2.89 -5.61
N LEU A 43 -0.94 2.05 -6.65
CA LEU A 43 -1.25 0.62 -6.49
C LEU A 43 -0.08 -0.18 -5.89
N ARG A 44 1.16 0.06 -6.34
CA ARG A 44 2.34 -0.58 -5.75
C ARG A 44 2.62 -0.06 -4.35
N TYR A 45 2.44 1.25 -4.14
CA TYR A 45 2.54 1.86 -2.82
C TYR A 45 1.59 1.16 -1.84
N LEU A 46 0.30 1.03 -2.18
CA LEU A 46 -0.68 0.31 -1.35
C LEU A 46 -0.32 -1.17 -1.16
N ALA A 47 0.05 -1.85 -2.25
CA ALA A 47 0.40 -3.28 -2.20
C ALA A 47 1.57 -3.56 -1.27
N TYR A 48 2.68 -2.83 -1.41
CA TYR A 48 3.89 -3.10 -0.63
C TYR A 48 3.75 -2.61 0.81
N LEU A 49 3.15 -1.44 1.05
CA LEU A 49 2.92 -0.96 2.41
C LEU A 49 1.96 -1.91 3.16
N GLY A 50 0.83 -2.25 2.53
CA GLY A 50 -0.16 -3.17 3.09
C GLY A 50 0.41 -4.58 3.31
N ALA A 51 1.15 -5.13 2.36
CA ALA A 51 1.79 -6.42 2.53
C ALA A 51 2.83 -6.41 3.66
N SER A 52 3.68 -5.39 3.74
CA SER A 52 4.65 -5.26 4.84
C SER A 52 3.96 -5.14 6.20
N TYR A 53 2.82 -4.47 6.28
CA TYR A 53 2.03 -4.38 7.50
C TYR A 53 1.45 -5.75 7.90
N LEU A 54 0.87 -6.48 6.94
CA LEU A 54 0.32 -7.81 7.21
C LEU A 54 1.41 -8.82 7.63
N LEU A 55 2.62 -8.68 7.10
CA LEU A 55 3.78 -9.50 7.53
C LEU A 55 4.19 -9.25 8.98
N MET A 56 3.83 -8.11 9.58
CA MET A 56 4.10 -7.84 11.00
C MET A 56 3.19 -8.66 11.93
N LEU A 57 2.00 -9.07 11.48
CA LEU A 57 1.04 -9.83 12.29
C LEU A 57 1.61 -11.17 12.80
N PRO A 58 2.14 -12.08 11.94
CA PRO A 58 2.74 -13.32 12.43
C PRO A 58 3.97 -13.07 13.30
N LEU A 59 4.76 -12.03 13.00
CA LEU A 59 5.91 -11.66 13.83
C LEU A 59 5.47 -11.27 15.25
N PHE A 60 4.47 -10.42 15.38
CA PHE A 60 3.93 -10.02 16.68
C PHE A 60 3.25 -11.19 17.41
N PHE A 61 2.61 -12.10 16.69
CA PHE A 61 2.08 -13.33 17.28
C PHE A 61 3.19 -14.19 17.91
N VAL A 62 4.30 -14.41 17.20
CA VAL A 62 5.46 -15.17 17.72
C VAL A 62 6.08 -14.49 18.93
N VAL A 63 6.26 -13.16 18.88
CA VAL A 63 6.77 -12.40 20.03
C VAL A 63 5.83 -12.52 21.24
N GLY A 64 4.52 -12.43 21.03
CA GLY A 64 3.52 -12.66 22.07
C GLY A 64 3.62 -14.05 22.72
N LEU A 65 3.84 -15.08 21.91
CA LEU A 65 4.04 -16.45 22.40
C LEU A 65 5.32 -16.56 23.25
N ILE A 66 6.43 -15.96 22.81
CA ILE A 66 7.69 -15.95 23.56
C ILE A 66 7.49 -15.28 24.93
N VAL A 67 6.78 -14.16 24.98
CA VAL A 67 6.47 -13.48 26.25
C VAL A 67 5.63 -14.37 27.16
N ALA A 68 4.60 -15.02 26.63
CA ALA A 68 3.75 -15.92 27.41
C ALA A 68 4.53 -17.10 28.01
N LEU A 69 5.55 -17.61 27.30
CA LEU A 69 6.40 -18.71 27.78
C LEU A 69 7.48 -18.26 28.77
N THR A 70 8.02 -17.05 28.60
CA THR A 70 9.18 -16.57 29.39
C THR A 70 8.80 -15.65 30.54
N ASN A 71 7.57 -15.15 30.58
CA ASN A 71 7.09 -14.12 31.51
C ASN A 71 7.97 -12.84 31.56
N SER A 72 8.75 -12.59 30.50
CA SER A 72 9.63 -11.42 30.41
C SER A 72 9.10 -10.42 29.37
N PRO A 73 8.39 -9.36 29.79
CA PRO A 73 7.83 -8.39 28.86
C PRO A 73 8.90 -7.50 28.20
N PHE A 74 10.10 -7.41 28.79
CA PHE A 74 11.17 -6.57 28.28
C PHE A 74 11.62 -6.97 26.87
N VAL A 75 11.68 -8.28 26.59
CA VAL A 75 12.04 -8.81 25.27
C VAL A 75 11.03 -8.37 24.21
N ALA A 76 9.73 -8.40 24.52
CA ALA A 76 8.69 -7.95 23.60
C ALA A 76 8.84 -6.47 23.26
N VAL A 77 9.00 -5.62 24.27
CA VAL A 77 9.12 -4.18 24.09
C VAL A 77 10.32 -3.86 23.19
N ALA A 78 11.48 -4.46 23.45
CA ALA A 78 12.68 -4.27 22.65
C ALA A 78 12.44 -4.66 21.18
N VAL A 79 11.84 -5.83 20.93
CA VAL A 79 11.55 -6.30 19.57
C VAL A 79 10.54 -5.38 18.87
N TYR A 80 9.46 -4.98 19.54
CA TYR A 80 8.46 -4.10 18.97
C TYR A 80 9.02 -2.72 18.61
N VAL A 81 9.89 -2.15 19.44
CA VAL A 81 10.54 -0.87 19.14
C VAL A 81 11.44 -0.99 17.91
N VAL A 82 12.32 -2.00 17.86
CA VAL A 82 13.27 -2.17 16.74
C VAL A 82 12.51 -2.41 15.43
N VAL A 83 11.55 -3.33 15.45
CA VAL A 83 10.73 -3.65 14.27
C VAL A 83 9.88 -2.46 13.84
N GLY A 84 9.29 -1.73 14.81
CA GLY A 84 8.49 -0.54 14.54
C GLY A 84 9.31 0.57 13.88
N ILE A 85 10.54 0.82 14.34
CA ILE A 85 11.45 1.79 13.73
C ILE A 85 11.82 1.35 12.31
N ALA A 86 12.20 0.08 12.11
CA ALA A 86 12.54 -0.45 10.79
C ALA A 86 11.38 -0.30 9.81
N TYR A 87 10.16 -0.63 10.25
CA TYR A 87 8.93 -0.44 9.45
C TYR A 87 8.67 1.03 9.16
N ALA A 88 8.83 1.93 10.14
CA ALA A 88 8.63 3.36 9.96
C ALA A 88 9.60 3.94 8.91
N VAL A 89 10.88 3.58 8.97
CA VAL A 89 11.89 3.99 7.98
C VAL A 89 11.48 3.51 6.58
N TRP A 90 11.12 2.23 6.46
CA TRP A 90 10.64 1.66 5.20
C TRP A 90 9.39 2.38 4.65
N ALA A 91 8.39 2.61 5.50
CA ALA A 91 7.15 3.29 5.12
C ALA A 91 7.40 4.74 4.67
N VAL A 92 8.29 5.46 5.35
CA VAL A 92 8.69 6.82 4.97
C VAL A 92 9.42 6.82 3.62
N MET A 93 10.37 5.91 3.39
CA MET A 93 11.06 5.79 2.10
C MET A 93 10.09 5.57 0.94
N MET A 94 9.12 4.67 1.14
CA MET A 94 8.05 4.40 0.18
C MET A 94 7.15 5.62 -0.07
N MET A 95 6.86 6.38 0.98
CA MET A 95 6.04 7.58 0.88
C MET A 95 6.78 8.74 0.20
N ILE A 96 8.10 8.85 0.37
CA ILE A 96 8.97 9.78 -0.37
C ILE A 96 8.91 9.46 -1.88
N GLN A 97 9.12 8.21 -2.28
CA GLN A 97 9.02 7.81 -3.69
C GLN A 97 7.61 8.05 -4.25
N ARG A 98 6.58 7.93 -3.42
CA ARG A 98 5.20 8.20 -3.82
C ARG A 98 4.92 9.69 -3.96
N SER A 99 5.51 10.53 -3.11
CA SER A 99 5.53 11.99 -3.27
C SER A 99 6.20 12.41 -4.57
N HIS A 100 7.35 11.81 -4.88
CA HIS A 100 8.05 12.04 -6.14
C HIS A 100 7.19 11.66 -7.36
N ASP A 101 6.41 10.58 -7.26
CA ASP A 101 5.48 10.20 -8.33
C ASP A 101 4.40 11.26 -8.56
N MET A 102 4.01 12.02 -7.53
CA MET A 102 3.07 13.14 -7.63
C MET A 102 3.71 14.47 -8.05
N GLY A 103 5.04 14.50 -8.24
CA GLY A 103 5.81 15.72 -8.50
C GLY A 103 6.07 16.57 -7.26
N TRP A 104 5.95 16.00 -6.07
CA TRP A 104 6.20 16.68 -4.80
C TRP A 104 7.56 16.30 -4.21
N THR A 105 8.13 17.18 -3.41
CA THR A 105 9.38 16.91 -2.68
C THR A 105 9.18 15.83 -1.62
N GLY A 106 10.24 15.11 -1.25
CA GLY A 106 10.19 14.11 -0.18
C GLY A 106 9.72 14.64 1.18
N TRP A 107 9.93 15.93 1.46
CA TRP A 107 9.46 16.58 2.69
C TRP A 107 7.94 16.63 2.83
N SER A 108 7.20 16.52 1.72
CA SER A 108 5.73 16.44 1.75
C SER A 108 5.21 15.28 2.60
N VAL A 109 6.04 14.25 2.86
CA VAL A 109 5.72 13.14 3.77
C VAL A 109 5.28 13.63 5.16
N LEU A 110 5.81 14.74 5.66
CA LEU A 110 5.41 15.31 6.94
C LEU A 110 3.92 15.69 7.00
N LEU A 111 3.30 16.00 5.86
CA LEU A 111 1.87 16.30 5.78
C LEU A 111 0.99 15.08 6.13
N ALA A 112 1.51 13.86 6.00
CA ALA A 112 0.79 12.66 6.38
C ALA A 112 0.62 12.51 7.90
N LEU A 113 1.33 13.30 8.72
CA LEU A 113 1.09 13.38 10.16
C LEU A 113 -0.24 14.08 10.48
N ILE A 114 -0.78 14.87 9.54
CA ILE A 114 -2.10 15.47 9.68
C ILE A 114 -3.14 14.39 9.34
N PRO A 115 -4.07 14.07 10.25
CA PRO A 115 -5.12 13.09 9.98
C PRO A 115 -5.87 13.40 8.69
N LEU A 116 -6.28 12.35 7.96
CA LEU A 116 -6.98 12.40 6.67
C LEU A 116 -6.15 12.95 5.49
N VAL A 117 -5.15 13.81 5.70
CA VAL A 117 -4.28 14.33 4.62
C VAL A 117 -3.47 13.22 3.96
N ALA A 118 -3.11 12.19 4.72
CA ALA A 118 -2.44 10.99 4.20
C ALA A 118 -3.21 10.29 3.06
N LEU A 119 -4.54 10.48 2.97
CA LEU A 119 -5.38 9.90 1.90
C LEU A 119 -4.99 10.41 0.51
N ILE A 120 -4.34 11.59 0.41
CA ILE A 120 -3.85 12.11 -0.86
C ILE A 120 -2.90 11.12 -1.55
N TRP A 121 -1.99 10.48 -0.80
CA TRP A 121 -1.04 9.51 -1.34
C TRP A 121 -1.72 8.27 -1.92
N LEU A 122 -2.91 7.93 -1.42
CA LEU A 122 -3.71 6.80 -1.88
C LEU A 122 -4.49 7.12 -3.17
N PHE A 123 -5.11 8.29 -3.25
CA PHE A 123 -6.07 8.60 -4.32
C PHE A 123 -5.48 9.43 -5.47
N LYS A 124 -4.59 10.38 -5.19
CA LYS A 124 -4.06 11.29 -6.21
C LYS A 124 -3.32 10.54 -7.32
N ALA A 125 -3.54 10.89 -8.58
CA ALA A 125 -2.74 10.35 -9.68
C ALA A 125 -1.30 10.89 -9.66
N GLY A 126 -0.35 10.05 -10.08
CA GLY A 126 1.02 10.48 -10.36
C GLY A 126 1.10 11.36 -11.61
N THR A 127 2.24 12.03 -11.78
CA THR A 127 2.52 12.91 -12.93
C THR A 127 2.63 12.08 -14.22
N PRO A 128 1.87 12.42 -15.28
CA PRO A 128 2.04 11.79 -16.59
C PRO A 128 3.43 12.07 -17.16
N GLY A 129 4.07 11.07 -17.76
CA GLY A 129 5.39 11.21 -18.38
C GLY A 129 6.55 11.31 -17.38
N THR A 130 7.68 11.82 -17.84
CA THR A 130 8.90 12.06 -17.04
C THR A 130 8.71 13.27 -16.13
N ASN A 131 9.32 13.24 -14.95
CA ASN A 131 9.42 14.41 -14.06
C ASN A 131 10.85 14.54 -13.49
N GLU A 132 11.09 15.51 -12.61
CA GLU A 132 12.41 15.75 -11.99
C GLU A 132 12.99 14.54 -11.23
N TYR A 133 12.13 13.58 -10.85
CA TYR A 133 12.50 12.36 -10.13
C TYR A 133 12.65 11.14 -11.03
N GLY A 134 12.46 11.30 -12.35
CA GLY A 134 12.68 10.26 -13.35
C GLY A 134 11.45 9.92 -14.19
N ALA A 135 11.61 8.87 -14.99
CA ALA A 135 10.60 8.35 -15.89
C ALA A 135 9.38 7.76 -15.14
N PRO A 136 8.23 7.51 -15.80
CA PRO A 136 7.08 6.96 -15.11
C PRO A 136 7.36 5.55 -14.55
N PRO A 137 6.72 5.17 -13.43
CA PRO A 137 6.86 3.83 -12.88
C PRO A 137 6.29 2.78 -13.87
N PRO A 138 6.83 1.55 -13.89
CA PRO A 138 6.43 0.54 -14.86
C PRO A 138 4.97 0.11 -14.66
N PRO A 139 4.31 -0.46 -15.67
CA PRO A 139 2.92 -0.91 -15.55
C PRO A 139 2.76 -1.97 -14.45
N ASN A 140 1.65 -1.93 -13.72
CA ASN A 140 1.39 -2.86 -12.60
C ASN A 140 1.08 -4.27 -13.10
N THR A 141 1.80 -5.26 -12.55
CA THR A 141 1.54 -6.68 -12.81
C THR A 141 0.24 -7.15 -12.15
N ARG A 142 -0.29 -8.31 -12.57
CA ARG A 142 -1.49 -8.91 -11.94
C ARG A 142 -1.28 -9.17 -10.45
N SER A 143 -0.09 -9.64 -10.06
CA SER A 143 0.27 -9.90 -8.66
C SER A 143 0.19 -8.63 -7.80
N VAL A 144 0.70 -7.50 -8.29
CA VAL A 144 0.61 -6.21 -7.59
C VAL A 144 -0.85 -5.79 -7.40
N LYS A 145 -1.68 -5.96 -8.44
CA LYS A 145 -3.10 -5.61 -8.34
C LYS A 145 -3.82 -6.45 -7.29
N ILE A 146 -3.58 -7.76 -7.29
CA ILE A 146 -4.16 -8.67 -6.29
C ILE A 146 -3.68 -8.26 -4.89
N LEU A 147 -2.37 -8.08 -4.72
CA LEU A 147 -1.76 -7.72 -3.43
C LEU A 147 -2.28 -6.39 -2.88
N ALA A 148 -2.50 -5.40 -3.76
CA ALA A 148 -3.08 -4.11 -3.38
C ALA A 148 -4.49 -4.23 -2.78
N TRP A 149 -5.27 -5.23 -3.21
CA TRP A 149 -6.63 -5.46 -2.71
C TRP A 149 -6.68 -6.33 -1.45
N VAL A 150 -5.64 -7.11 -1.16
CA VAL A 150 -5.56 -7.95 0.06
C VAL A 150 -5.69 -7.09 1.32
N PHE A 151 -4.98 -5.97 1.38
CA PHE A 151 -4.96 -5.14 2.59
C PHE A 151 -6.30 -4.45 2.89
N PRO A 152 -6.96 -3.76 1.93
CA PRO A 152 -8.32 -3.25 2.13
C PRO A 152 -9.35 -4.35 2.46
N ALA A 153 -9.26 -5.52 1.84
CA ALA A 153 -10.14 -6.65 2.14
C ALA A 153 -9.95 -7.15 3.59
N PHE A 154 -8.71 -7.20 4.06
CA PHE A 154 -8.39 -7.54 5.45
C PHE A 154 -8.97 -6.51 6.44
N ILE A 155 -8.86 -5.21 6.14
CA ILE A 155 -9.47 -4.15 6.95
C ILE A 155 -10.99 -4.31 7.00
N LEU A 156 -11.63 -4.52 5.85
CA LEU A 156 -13.08 -4.74 5.78
C LEU A 156 -13.52 -5.95 6.60
N LEU A 157 -12.80 -7.06 6.49
CA LEU A 157 -13.04 -8.25 7.31
C LEU A 157 -12.91 -7.95 8.81
N GLY A 158 -11.89 -7.19 9.21
CA GLY A 158 -11.69 -6.76 10.59
C GLY A 158 -12.83 -5.89 11.13
N ILE A 159 -13.33 -4.94 10.33
CA ILE A 159 -14.48 -4.10 10.68
C ILE A 159 -15.75 -4.94 10.87
N VAL A 160 -16.02 -5.86 9.94
CA VAL A 160 -17.17 -6.76 10.04
C VAL A 160 -17.06 -7.62 11.31
N ALA A 161 -15.88 -8.18 11.59
CA ALA A 161 -15.65 -8.98 12.80
C ALA A 161 -15.83 -8.15 14.09
N ALA A 162 -15.35 -6.90 14.11
CA ALA A 162 -15.48 -6.00 15.27
C ALA A 162 -16.95 -5.67 15.61
N ILE A 163 -17.84 -5.65 14.61
CA ILE A 163 -19.29 -5.44 14.81
C ILE A 163 -19.99 -6.77 15.12
N ALA A 164 -19.66 -7.83 14.39
CA ALA A 164 -20.33 -9.12 14.50
C ALA A 164 -20.04 -9.86 15.81
N LEU A 165 -18.81 -9.80 16.34
CA LEU A 165 -18.43 -10.53 17.54
C LEU A 165 -19.20 -10.05 18.80
N PRO A 166 -19.26 -8.75 19.13
CA PRO A 166 -20.05 -8.28 20.28
C PRO A 166 -21.55 -8.54 20.09
N ALA A 167 -22.08 -8.36 18.87
CA ALA A 167 -23.47 -8.64 18.57
C ALA A 167 -23.82 -10.12 18.82
N TYR A 168 -22.97 -11.04 18.35
CA TYR A 168 -23.13 -12.47 18.60
C TYR A 168 -23.02 -12.82 20.08
N GLN A 169 -22.04 -12.25 20.80
CA GLN A 169 -21.89 -12.46 22.25
C GLN A 169 -23.16 -12.02 23.00
N SER A 170 -23.73 -10.87 22.64
CA SER A 170 -24.96 -10.36 23.26
C SER A 170 -26.17 -11.27 23.00
N TYR A 171 -26.28 -11.84 21.80
CA TYR A 171 -27.31 -12.79 21.44
C TYR A 171 -27.20 -14.08 22.29
N VAL A 172 -26.01 -14.66 22.38
CA VAL A 172 -25.77 -15.89 23.17
C VAL A 172 -26.08 -15.66 24.65
N MET A 173 -25.73 -14.50 25.21
CA MET A 173 -26.04 -14.16 26.60
C MET A 173 -27.56 -14.09 26.84
N ARG A 174 -28.32 -13.47 25.93
CA ARG A 174 -29.79 -13.39 26.03
C ARG A 174 -30.45 -14.77 25.87
N ALA A 175 -29.97 -15.59 24.96
CA ALA A 175 -30.47 -16.95 24.75
C ALA A 175 -30.26 -17.84 25.99
N LYS A 176 -29.07 -17.78 26.61
CA LYS A 176 -28.78 -18.50 27.86
C LYS A 176 -29.64 -18.02 29.02
N ALA A 177 -29.84 -16.70 29.15
CA ALA A 177 -30.71 -16.13 30.17
C ALA A 177 -32.16 -16.58 30.03
N ALA A 178 -32.68 -16.64 28.79
CA ALA A 178 -34.03 -17.13 28.53
C ALA A 178 -34.18 -18.62 28.87
N GLN A 179 -33.17 -19.46 28.57
CA GLN A 179 -33.20 -20.88 28.93
C GLN A 179 -33.21 -21.12 30.45
N MET A 180 -32.42 -20.35 31.21
CA MET A 180 -32.40 -20.45 32.68
C MET A 180 -33.73 -20.05 33.33
N GLN A 181 -34.52 -19.19 32.68
CA GLN A 181 -35.86 -18.83 33.17
C GLN A 181 -36.90 -19.91 32.89
N VAL A 182 -36.71 -20.72 31.85
CA VAL A 182 -37.65 -21.77 31.44
C VAL A 182 -37.44 -23.07 32.22
N THR A 183 -36.21 -23.36 32.68
CA THR A 183 -35.90 -24.54 33.50
C THR A 183 -35.98 -24.18 34.99
N PRO A 184 -36.99 -24.64 35.76
CA PRO A 184 -37.03 -24.41 37.20
C PRO A 184 -35.82 -25.08 37.87
N PRO A 185 -35.28 -24.52 38.98
CA PRO A 185 -34.24 -25.19 39.73
C PRO A 185 -34.74 -26.57 40.17
N ALA A 186 -33.94 -27.62 39.91
CA ALA A 186 -34.23 -28.96 40.40
C ALA A 186 -34.40 -28.88 41.92
N GLN A 187 -35.63 -29.13 42.40
CA GLN A 187 -35.90 -29.18 43.83
C GLN A 187 -35.11 -30.37 44.42
N PRO A 188 -34.42 -30.17 45.57
CA PRO A 188 -33.65 -31.23 46.21
C PRO A 188 -34.53 -32.36 46.73
#